data_AF-B9WZK5-F1
#
_entry.id   AF-B9WZK5-F1
#
_cell.length_a   1.000
_cell.length_b   1.000
_cell.length_c   1.000
_cell.angle_alpha   90.00
_cell.angle_beta   90.00
_cell.angle_gamma   90.00
#
_symmetry.space_group_name_H-M   'P 1'
#
loop_
_entity.id
_entity.type
_entity.pdbx_description
1 polymer ?
#
loop_
_entity_poly.entity_id
_entity_poly.type
_entity_poly.pdbx_seq_one_letter_code
_entity_poly.pdbx_strand_id
1 'polypeptide(L)' 'MKDMGEPKLRVIAMPSNTNPAGNIFGGWIMSQIDLAGAI' A
#
# COMPACT_ATOMS: atom_id res chain seq x y z
N MET A 1 5.75 13.07 -11.35
CA MET A 1 6.25 12.00 -10.46
C MET A 1 7.04 10.99 -11.28
N LYS A 2 8.34 11.23 -11.47
CA LYS A 2 9.24 10.24 -12.12
C LYS A 2 10.65 10.22 -11.52
N ASP A 3 10.92 11.11 -10.55
CA ASP A 3 12.28 11.42 -10.08
C ASP A 3 12.47 11.10 -8.58
N MET A 4 11.56 10.34 -7.96
CA MET A 4 11.56 10.02 -6.52
C MET A 4 12.40 8.78 -6.15
N GLY A 5 13.21 8.26 -7.07
CA GLY A 5 13.94 7.00 -6.88
C GLY A 5 13.06 5.75 -7.02
N GLU A 6 13.57 4.61 -6.56
CA GLU A 6 12.86 3.32 -6.60
C GLU A 6 11.82 3.19 -5.47
N PRO A 7 10.74 2.41 -5.67
CA PRO A 7 9.76 2.17 -4.61
C PRO A 7 10.39 1.53 -3.37
N LYS A 8 10.14 2.13 -2.21
CA LYS A 8 10.56 1.58 -0.91
C LYS A 8 9.87 0.28 -0.54
N LEU A 9 8.61 0.12 -0.94
CA LEU A 9 7.85 -1.12 -0.79
C LEU A 9 7.20 -1.52 -2.11
N ARG A 10 7.21 -2.82 -2.38
CA ARG A 10 6.46 -3.43 -3.49
C ARG A 10 5.78 -4.71 -3.00
N VAL A 11 4.47 -4.61 -2.76
CA VAL A 11 3.65 -5.68 -2.22
C VAL A 11 2.45 -5.94 -3.12
N ILE A 12 1.98 -7.19 -3.15
CA ILE A 12 0.77 -7.57 -3.89
C ILE A 12 -0.42 -7.44 -2.93
N ALA A 13 -1.43 -6.68 -3.34
CA ALA A 13 -2.69 -6.65 -2.62
C ALA A 13 -3.44 -7.96 -2.83
N MET A 14 -3.82 -8.62 -1.74
CA MET A 14 -4.49 -9.92 -1.75
C MET A 14 -5.99 -9.76 -1.46
N PRO A 15 -6.85 -10.76 -1.78
CA PRO A 15 -8.28 -10.70 -1.48
C PRO A 15 -8.59 -10.45 0.00
N SER A 16 -7.75 -10.92 0.92
CA SER A 16 -7.85 -10.67 2.36
C SER A 16 -7.64 -9.21 2.76
N ASN A 17 -7.15 -8.36 1.85
CA ASN A 17 -6.97 -6.92 2.09
C ASN A 17 -8.16 -6.09 1.60
N THR A 18 -9.25 -6.74 1.18
CA THR A 18 -10.45 -6.05 0.72
C THR A 18 -11.32 -5.54 1.89
N ASN A 19 -12.08 -4.48 1.63
CA ASN A 19 -13.15 -3.98 2.49
C ASN A 19 -14.48 -4.68 2.13
N PRO A 20 -15.58 -4.43 2.88
CA PRO A 20 -16.88 -5.04 2.58
C PRO A 20 -17.47 -4.71 1.19
N ALA A 21 -16.97 -3.67 0.52
CA ALA A 21 -17.35 -3.33 -0.86
C ALA A 21 -16.51 -4.06 -1.92
N GLY A 22 -15.54 -4.89 -1.51
CA GLY A 22 -14.65 -5.64 -2.39
C GLY A 22 -13.48 -4.82 -2.97
N ASN A 23 -13.29 -3.57 -2.54
CA ASN A 23 -12.11 -2.77 -2.91
C ASN A 23 -11.01 -2.96 -1.86
N ILE A 24 -9.77 -2.60 -2.17
CA ILE A 24 -8.70 -2.62 -1.18
C ILE A 24 -9.04 -1.66 -0.03
N PHE A 25 -8.91 -2.17 1.20
CA PHE A 25 -9.21 -1.42 2.40
C PHE A 25 -8.24 -0.25 2.58
N GLY A 26 -8.80 0.96 2.81
CA GLY A 26 -8.00 2.17 2.95
C GLY A 26 -6.98 2.12 4.09
N GLY A 27 -7.32 1.49 5.23
CA GLY A 27 -6.40 1.35 6.34
C GLY A 27 -5.20 0.45 6.02
N TRP A 28 -5.36 -0.56 5.16
CA TRP A 28 -4.24 -1.39 4.70
C TRP A 28 -3.30 -0.59 3.79
N ILE A 29 -3.84 0.28 2.93
CA ILE A 29 -3.01 1.18 2.10
C ILE A 29 -2.22 2.15 2.99
N MET A 30 -2.89 2.75 3.98
CA MET A 30 -2.24 3.67 4.91
C MET A 30 -1.11 3.00 5.70
N SER A 31 -1.25 1.72 6.06
CA SER A 31 -0.16 1.00 6.72
C SER A 31 1.04 0.76 5.78
N GLN A 32 0.82 0.55 4.49
CA GLN A 32 1.94 0.45 3.53
C GLN A 32 2.62 1.81 3.33
N ILE A 33 1.87 2.91 3.36
CA ILE A 33 2.44 4.26 3.29
C ILE A 33 3.32 4.54 4.51
N ASP A 34 2.83 4.23 5.71
CA ASP A 34 3.57 4.41 6.96
C ASP A 34 4.88 3.59 6.96
N LEU A 35 4.80 2.31 6.60
CA LEU A 35 5.97 1.45 6.49
C LEU A 35 6.97 1.92 5.43
N ALA A 36 6.50 2.40 4.28
CA ALA A 36 7.36 2.91 3.21
C ALA A 36 8.02 4.25 3.59
N GLY A 37 7.35 5.09 4.39
CA GLY A 37 7.89 6.35 4.88
C GLY A 37 8.94 6.18 5.98
N ALA A 38 8.94 5.03 6.66
CA ALA A 38 9.90 4.71 7.71
C ALA A 38 11.26 4.17 7.21
N ILE A 39 11.40 3.84 5.91
CA ILE A 39 12.60 3.23 5.30
C ILE A 39 13.10 3.98 4.05
#